data_AF-X0U376-F1
#
_entry.id   AF-X0U376-F1
#
_cell.length_a   1.000
_cell.length_b   1.000
_cell.length_c   1.000
_cell.angle_alpha   90.00
_cell.angle_beta   90.00
_cell.angle_gamma   90.00
#
_symmetry.space_group_name_H-M   'P 1'
#
loop_
_entity.id
_entity.type
_entity.pdbx_description
1 polymer ?
#
loop_
_entity_poly.entity_id
_entity_poly.type
_entity_poly.pdbx_seq_one_letter_code
_entity_poly.pdbx_strand_id
1 'polypeptide(L)'
;MYLHTPFPNIVYALNLDDENKIIWKYTPKQDPSVIPVMCCDTVNRGVQYADGKIFLYQADTALVALDAKTGKELWKTVNGDPKRGETGTGAPIIANNVVMVGMSGAEFGVRCFMTGYDLNTGKRIWRAYSMGPDGDILVNPDKTMSLGKPVGKNSSLKTWNGDQWKLGGGSIWGYYSYDPGLNLVYYGTGNPSTWNPAQRAGPDGKQIDQKWSMSIMARNPETGMASWLYQMTPFDEWDYDGINEMILVDNFDVKGSKQPVLVHFDRNGFGYTVNRKT
;
A
#
# COMPACT_ATOMS: atom_id res chain seq x y z
N MET A 1 10.67 10.39 21.92
CA MET A 1 9.46 9.84 21.27
C MET A 1 9.13 10.69 20.06
N TYR A 2 8.62 10.11 18.97
CA TYR A 2 8.10 10.88 17.82
C TYR A 2 6.59 10.73 17.77
N LEU A 3 5.88 11.85 17.56
CA LEU A 3 4.43 11.92 17.48
C LEU A 3 4.03 12.60 16.18
N HIS A 4 3.09 12.01 15.43
CA HIS A 4 2.50 12.62 14.25
C HIS A 4 1.05 13.07 14.52
N THR A 5 0.52 13.91 13.63
CA THR A 5 -0.89 14.34 13.69
C THR A 5 -1.64 14.00 12.40
N PRO A 6 -2.99 14.07 12.41
CA PRO A 6 -3.80 14.29 11.22
C PRO A 6 -3.37 15.56 10.46
N PHE A 7 -4.03 15.89 9.34
CA PHE A 7 -3.76 17.10 8.55
C PHE A 7 -3.52 18.34 9.46
N PRO A 8 -2.45 19.13 9.25
CA PRO A 8 -1.52 19.10 8.12
C PRO A 8 -0.31 18.17 8.34
N ASN A 9 -0.44 17.08 9.09
CA ASN A 9 0.61 16.08 9.32
C ASN A 9 1.85 16.65 10.01
N ILE A 10 1.64 17.31 11.15
CA ILE A 10 2.71 17.82 12.01
C ILE A 10 3.47 16.63 12.61
N VAL A 11 4.78 16.74 12.75
CA VAL A 11 5.61 15.79 13.50
C VAL A 11 6.32 16.51 14.64
N TYR A 12 6.23 15.92 15.83
CA TYR A 12 6.93 16.36 17.03
C TYR A 12 7.97 15.31 17.44
N ALA A 13 9.14 15.77 17.87
CA ALA A 13 10.06 14.96 18.68
C ALA A 13 9.99 15.43 20.13
N LEU A 14 9.59 14.53 21.01
CA LEU A 14 9.41 14.78 22.45
C LEU A 14 10.56 14.15 23.23
N ASN A 15 11.08 14.88 24.22
CA ASN A 15 12.02 14.34 25.17
C ASN A 15 11.27 13.50 26.22
N LEU A 16 11.67 12.25 26.41
CA LEU A 16 11.06 11.41 27.45
C LEU A 16 11.68 11.65 28.84
N ASP A 17 12.88 12.24 28.90
CA ASP A 17 13.53 12.63 30.15
C ASP A 17 13.04 14.00 30.66
N ASP A 18 12.27 14.73 29.84
CA ASP A 18 11.68 16.03 30.16
C ASP A 18 10.34 16.17 29.42
N GLU A 19 9.26 15.78 30.09
CA GLU A 19 7.91 15.70 29.53
C GLU A 19 7.37 17.04 29.01
N ASN A 20 7.98 18.17 29.40
CA ASN A 20 7.59 19.51 28.96
C ASN A 20 8.37 20.00 27.73
N LYS A 21 9.27 19.18 27.18
CA LYS A 21 10.20 19.60 26.14
C LYS A 21 9.94 18.94 24.79
N ILE A 22 9.57 19.80 23.83
CA ILE A 22 9.63 19.49 22.39
C ILE A 22 11.06 19.74 21.93
N ILE A 23 11.75 18.70 21.44
CA ILE A 23 13.10 18.79 20.88
C ILE A 23 13.05 19.56 19.55
N TRP A 24 12.14 19.16 18.66
CA TRP A 24 11.86 19.84 17.41
C TRP A 24 10.43 19.59 16.95
N LYS A 25 9.95 20.45 16.06
CA LYS A 25 8.63 20.38 15.42
C LYS A 25 8.79 20.60 13.92
N TYR A 26 8.21 19.72 13.12
CA TYR A 26 8.07 19.90 11.67
C TYR A 26 6.60 20.15 11.33
N THR A 27 6.31 21.22 10.58
CA THR A 27 4.96 21.57 10.13
C THR A 27 5.01 21.84 8.63
N PRO A 28 4.58 20.89 7.80
CA PRO A 28 4.59 21.09 6.36
C PRO A 28 3.52 22.10 5.96
N LYS A 29 3.76 22.79 4.84
CA LYS A 29 2.76 23.60 4.17
C LYS A 29 2.08 22.73 3.12
N GLN A 30 0.78 22.48 3.31
CA GLN A 30 -0.05 21.73 2.37
C GLN A 30 -1.22 22.61 1.92
N ASP A 31 -1.68 22.43 0.69
CA ASP A 31 -2.88 23.09 0.17
C ASP A 31 -4.12 22.47 0.84
N PRO A 32 -5.00 23.25 1.50
CA PRO A 32 -6.24 22.75 2.08
C PRO A 32 -7.17 22.06 1.07
N SER A 33 -6.96 22.25 -0.25
CA SER A 33 -7.68 21.54 -1.30
C SER A 33 -7.49 20.02 -1.27
N VAL A 34 -6.52 19.50 -0.52
CA VAL A 34 -6.37 18.05 -0.30
C VAL A 34 -7.47 17.48 0.59
N ILE A 35 -8.01 18.26 1.54
CA ILE A 35 -9.01 17.80 2.50
C ILE A 35 -10.28 17.23 1.81
N PRO A 36 -10.93 17.93 0.86
CA PRO A 36 -12.16 17.42 0.22
C PRO A 36 -11.96 16.18 -0.65
N VAL A 37 -10.72 15.79 -0.96
CA VAL A 37 -10.39 14.57 -1.72
C VAL A 37 -9.84 13.44 -0.83
N MET A 38 -9.96 13.58 0.50
CA MET A 38 -9.74 12.49 1.46
C MET A 38 -11.09 11.84 1.77
N CYS A 39 -11.25 10.55 1.46
CA CYS A 39 -12.54 9.86 1.57
C CYS A 39 -13.14 9.87 2.98
N CYS A 40 -12.28 9.78 4.00
CA CYS A 40 -12.64 9.15 5.26
C CYS A 40 -11.99 9.85 6.45
N ASP A 41 -12.03 11.19 6.46
CA ASP A 41 -11.34 12.08 7.41
C ASP A 41 -9.83 12.29 7.11
N THR A 42 -9.24 13.25 7.80
CA THR A 42 -7.88 13.79 7.62
C THR A 42 -6.78 12.97 8.29
N VAL A 43 -7.04 11.68 8.48
CA VAL A 43 -6.18 10.77 9.25
C VAL A 43 -4.81 10.56 8.61
N ASN A 44 -3.83 10.20 9.45
CA ASN A 44 -2.52 9.73 9.03
C ASN A 44 -2.09 8.59 9.97
N ARG A 45 -1.53 7.52 9.42
CA ARG A 45 -1.23 6.28 10.18
C ARG A 45 0.17 6.27 10.80
N GLY A 46 0.99 7.28 10.57
CA GLY A 46 2.23 7.48 11.32
C GLY A 46 3.48 7.63 10.49
N VAL A 47 4.60 7.60 11.21
CA VAL A 47 5.95 7.79 10.68
C VAL A 47 6.78 6.52 10.84
N GLN A 48 7.84 6.40 10.06
CA GLN A 48 8.85 5.34 10.22
C GLN A 48 10.21 5.92 10.56
N TYR A 49 11.03 5.14 11.26
CA TYR A 49 12.43 5.47 11.53
C TYR A 49 13.36 4.52 10.77
N ALA A 50 14.39 5.05 10.12
CA ALA A 50 15.56 4.29 9.70
C ALA A 50 16.77 5.21 9.49
N ASP A 51 17.96 4.70 9.79
CA ASP A 51 19.24 5.35 9.52
C ASP A 51 19.31 6.83 9.93
N GLY A 52 18.82 7.13 11.14
CA GLY A 52 18.81 8.47 11.69
C GLY A 52 17.79 9.41 11.05
N LYS A 53 16.81 8.88 10.32
CA LYS A 53 15.77 9.65 9.61
C LYS A 53 14.37 9.26 10.09
N ILE A 54 13.46 10.22 10.07
CA ILE A 54 12.02 10.03 10.24
C ILE A 54 11.34 10.25 8.89
N PHE A 55 10.58 9.26 8.43
CA PHE A 55 9.85 9.30 7.17
C PHE A 55 8.39 9.62 7.43
N LEU A 56 7.91 10.69 6.81
CA LEU A 56 6.53 11.15 6.87
C LEU A 56 5.92 11.09 5.47
N TYR A 57 4.79 10.38 5.33
CA TYR A 57 3.96 10.44 4.13
C TYR A 57 2.75 11.35 4.41
N GLN A 58 2.68 12.47 3.71
CA GLN A 58 1.71 13.54 3.92
C GLN A 58 0.40 13.30 3.16
N ALA A 59 -0.67 13.98 3.56
CA ALA A 59 -1.99 13.91 2.92
C ALA A 59 -1.92 14.28 1.44
N ASP A 60 -1.13 15.29 1.08
CA ASP A 60 -0.89 15.76 -0.29
C ASP A 60 0.02 14.84 -1.14
N THR A 61 0.30 13.63 -0.66
CA THR A 61 1.18 12.63 -1.27
C THR A 61 2.68 12.97 -1.26
N ALA A 62 3.11 13.99 -0.53
CA ALA A 62 4.54 14.21 -0.30
C ALA A 62 5.12 13.15 0.65
N LEU A 63 6.18 12.47 0.22
CA LEU A 63 7.03 11.66 1.10
C LEU A 63 8.26 12.50 1.47
N VAL A 64 8.49 12.66 2.77
CA VAL A 64 9.57 13.50 3.32
C VAL A 64 10.42 12.69 4.27
N ALA A 65 11.74 12.82 4.14
CA ALA A 65 12.70 12.35 5.14
C ALA A 65 13.20 13.52 5.98
N LEU A 66 13.07 13.41 7.29
CA LEU A 66 13.54 14.37 8.27
C LEU A 66 14.74 13.81 9.02
N ASP A 67 15.74 14.62 9.32
CA ASP A 67 16.78 14.27 10.29
C ASP A 67 16.12 14.00 11.65
N ALA A 68 16.35 12.83 12.23
CA ALA A 68 15.67 12.41 13.45
C ALA A 68 16.05 13.27 14.67
N LYS A 69 17.26 13.86 14.68
CA LYS A 69 17.74 14.69 15.80
C LYS A 69 17.31 16.14 15.69
N THR A 70 17.19 16.67 14.47
CA THR A 70 16.95 18.11 14.27
C THR A 70 15.62 18.44 13.60
N GLY A 71 14.91 17.46 13.03
CA GLY A 71 13.68 17.68 12.27
C GLY A 71 13.89 18.40 10.93
N LYS A 72 15.13 18.51 10.45
CA LYS A 72 15.45 19.17 9.18
C LYS A 72 15.07 18.26 8.02
N GLU A 73 14.43 18.81 7.01
CA GLU A 73 14.15 18.10 5.76
C GLU A 73 15.47 17.74 5.06
N LEU A 74 15.69 16.44 4.86
CA LEU A 74 16.83 15.90 4.12
C LEU A 74 16.50 15.77 2.64
N TRP A 75 15.28 15.30 2.34
CA TRP A 75 14.73 15.27 1.00
C TRP A 75 13.19 15.20 1.05
N LYS A 76 12.56 15.59 -0.06
CA LYS A 76 11.12 15.49 -0.32
C LYS A 76 10.87 15.03 -1.75
N THR A 77 9.92 14.13 -1.94
CA THR A 77 9.41 13.69 -3.25
C THR A 77 7.89 13.66 -3.23
N VAL A 78 7.25 13.77 -4.39
CA VAL A 78 5.79 13.78 -4.53
C VAL A 78 5.35 12.48 -5.20
N ASN A 79 4.50 11.71 -4.53
CA ASN A 79 4.10 10.38 -4.98
C ASN A 79 2.93 10.40 -5.97
N GLY A 80 2.01 11.36 -5.83
CA GLY A 80 0.81 11.50 -6.64
C GLY A 80 0.38 12.95 -6.86
N ASP A 81 -0.87 13.14 -7.29
CA ASP A 81 -1.47 14.45 -7.53
C ASP A 81 -2.88 14.53 -6.89
N PRO A 82 -3.05 15.25 -5.77
CA PRO A 82 -4.35 15.44 -5.13
C PRO A 82 -5.45 15.98 -6.04
N LYS A 83 -5.11 16.70 -7.12
CA LYS A 83 -6.10 17.17 -8.10
C LYS A 83 -6.79 16.03 -8.85
N ARG A 84 -6.23 14.83 -8.79
CA ARG A 84 -6.77 13.60 -9.38
C ARG A 84 -7.43 12.69 -8.34
N GLY A 85 -7.64 13.17 -7.11
CA GLY A 85 -8.18 12.35 -6.01
C GLY A 85 -7.14 11.48 -5.31
N GLU A 86 -5.85 11.67 -5.62
CA GLU A 86 -4.74 10.88 -5.06
C GLU A 86 -4.32 11.46 -3.69
N THR A 87 -4.44 10.68 -2.61
CA THR A 87 -4.09 11.14 -1.25
C THR A 87 -3.25 10.13 -0.47
N GLY A 88 -2.53 10.62 0.55
CA GLY A 88 -1.68 9.83 1.43
C GLY A 88 -2.22 9.70 2.86
N THR A 89 -2.62 8.50 3.27
CA THR A 89 -3.07 8.24 4.66
C THR A 89 -2.26 7.16 5.38
N GLY A 90 -1.62 6.25 4.64
CA GLY A 90 -0.80 5.15 5.18
C GLY A 90 0.53 5.61 5.74
N ALA A 91 1.10 4.82 6.66
CA ALA A 91 2.48 4.98 7.10
C ALA A 91 3.43 4.35 6.09
N PRO A 92 4.65 4.88 5.87
CA PRO A 92 5.66 4.19 5.06
C PRO A 92 6.01 2.80 5.62
N ILE A 93 6.65 1.96 4.81
CA ILE A 93 7.46 0.82 5.30
C ILE A 93 8.85 0.90 4.71
N ILE A 94 9.83 0.44 5.50
CA ILE A 94 11.23 0.40 5.11
C ILE A 94 11.64 -1.06 5.05
N ALA A 95 12.18 -1.47 3.91
CA ALA A 95 12.79 -2.78 3.73
C ALA A 95 14.12 -2.58 3.01
N ASN A 96 15.20 -3.01 3.67
CA ASN A 96 16.57 -2.75 3.23
C ASN A 96 16.79 -1.24 2.99
N ASN A 97 17.29 -0.84 1.83
CA ASN A 97 17.54 0.56 1.48
C ASN A 97 16.38 1.21 0.68
N VAL A 98 15.16 0.69 0.82
CA VAL A 98 13.98 1.16 0.11
C VAL A 98 12.90 1.59 1.11
N VAL A 99 12.41 2.83 0.95
CA VAL A 99 11.19 3.31 1.60
C VAL A 99 10.02 3.20 0.62
N MET A 100 8.95 2.54 1.04
CA MET A 100 7.77 2.27 0.22
C MET A 100 6.54 2.96 0.80
N VAL A 101 5.74 3.51 -0.09
CA VAL A 101 4.44 4.13 0.22
C VAL A 101 3.40 3.72 -0.82
N GLY A 102 2.19 3.46 -0.33
CA GLY A 102 1.01 3.23 -1.17
C GLY A 102 0.28 4.52 -1.55
N MET A 103 -1.01 4.37 -1.84
CA MET A 103 -1.89 5.44 -2.33
C MET A 103 -3.33 5.21 -1.86
N SER A 104 -4.07 6.29 -1.56
CA SER A 104 -5.53 6.28 -1.37
C SER A 104 -6.22 6.96 -2.56
N GLY A 105 -7.52 6.68 -2.76
CA GLY A 105 -8.33 7.41 -3.76
C GLY A 105 -9.23 6.54 -4.65
N ALA A 106 -9.47 5.27 -4.31
CA ALA A 106 -10.34 4.40 -5.12
C ALA A 106 -11.78 4.94 -5.23
N GLU A 107 -12.30 5.59 -4.18
CA GLU A 107 -13.61 6.28 -4.18
C GLU A 107 -13.66 7.43 -5.20
N PHE A 108 -12.49 7.88 -5.67
CA PHE A 108 -12.32 8.94 -6.66
C PHE A 108 -11.87 8.39 -8.03
N GLY A 109 -11.95 7.07 -8.24
CA GLY A 109 -11.56 6.43 -9.50
C GLY A 109 -10.04 6.46 -9.75
N VAL A 110 -9.22 6.54 -8.71
CA VAL A 110 -7.76 6.50 -8.85
C VAL A 110 -7.31 5.08 -9.15
N ARG A 111 -6.47 4.88 -10.18
CA ARG A 111 -5.71 3.64 -10.36
C ARG A 111 -4.48 3.67 -9.45
N CYS A 112 -4.59 3.00 -8.31
CA CYS A 112 -3.61 3.07 -7.23
C CYS A 112 -2.38 2.17 -7.46
N PHE A 113 -1.33 2.48 -6.71
CA PHE A 113 -0.02 1.86 -6.83
C PHE A 113 0.77 1.92 -5.52
N MET A 114 1.75 1.02 -5.40
CA MET A 114 2.83 1.08 -4.42
C MET A 114 4.07 1.62 -5.12
N THR A 115 4.82 2.51 -4.47
CA THR A 115 6.07 3.06 -5.02
C THR A 115 7.21 2.84 -4.04
N GLY A 116 8.33 2.33 -4.54
CA GLY A 116 9.60 2.24 -3.81
C GLY A 116 10.53 3.39 -4.17
N TYR A 117 11.07 4.05 -3.14
CA TYR A 117 12.05 5.13 -3.26
C TYR A 117 13.34 4.73 -2.55
N ASP A 118 14.46 5.20 -3.07
CA ASP A 118 15.75 5.08 -2.40
C ASP A 118 15.71 5.85 -1.07
N LEU A 119 16.08 5.16 0.01
CA LEU A 119 16.00 5.65 1.38
C LEU A 119 16.77 6.96 1.61
N ASN A 120 17.90 7.13 0.92
CA ASN A 120 18.82 8.24 1.17
C ASN A 120 18.58 9.45 0.26
N THR A 121 18.02 9.23 -0.93
CA THR A 121 17.89 10.28 -1.95
C THR A 121 16.44 10.64 -2.27
N GLY A 122 15.46 9.80 -1.91
CA GLY A 122 14.06 9.98 -2.29
C GLY A 122 13.79 9.76 -3.79
N LYS A 123 14.77 9.22 -4.54
CA LYS A 123 14.61 8.90 -5.97
C LYS A 123 13.73 7.65 -6.13
N ARG A 124 12.74 7.71 -7.01
CA ARG A 124 11.89 6.56 -7.34
C ARG A 124 12.72 5.44 -7.98
N ILE A 125 12.65 4.24 -7.40
CA ILE A 125 13.29 3.02 -7.92
C ILE A 125 12.32 2.27 -8.82
N TRP A 126 11.10 2.04 -8.32
CA TRP A 126 10.06 1.31 -9.04
C TRP A 126 8.66 1.79 -8.62
N ARG A 127 7.65 1.46 -9.44
CA ARG A 127 6.24 1.65 -9.13
C ARG A 127 5.46 0.43 -9.63
N ALA A 128 4.68 -0.18 -8.74
CA ALA A 128 3.80 -1.31 -9.05
C ALA A 128 2.35 -0.87 -8.88
N TYR A 129 1.60 -0.84 -9.98
CA TYR A 129 0.16 -0.63 -9.95
C TYR A 129 -0.58 -1.88 -9.44
N SER A 130 -1.77 -1.71 -8.87
CA SER A 130 -2.61 -2.83 -8.44
C SER A 130 -3.30 -3.54 -9.61
N MET A 131 -3.41 -2.88 -10.76
CA MET A 131 -4.09 -3.40 -11.95
C MET A 131 -3.54 -2.78 -13.23
N GLY A 132 -3.83 -3.39 -14.37
CA GLY A 132 -3.40 -2.97 -15.70
C GLY A 132 -2.41 -3.95 -16.36
N PRO A 133 -1.61 -3.49 -17.34
CA PRO A 133 -0.64 -4.33 -18.04
C PRO A 133 0.39 -4.96 -17.10
N ASP A 134 0.89 -6.16 -17.43
CA ASP A 134 1.83 -6.92 -16.58
C ASP A 134 3.09 -6.12 -16.17
N GLY A 135 3.58 -5.24 -17.07
CA GLY A 135 4.72 -4.35 -16.82
C GLY A 135 4.41 -3.22 -15.85
N ASP A 136 3.17 -2.72 -15.79
CA ASP A 136 2.77 -1.68 -14.83
C ASP A 136 2.56 -2.28 -13.43
N ILE A 137 2.01 -3.49 -13.36
CA ILE A 137 1.75 -4.17 -12.09
C ILE A 137 2.97 -4.92 -11.55
N LEU A 138 4.09 -4.90 -12.28
CA LEU A 138 5.35 -5.60 -11.98
C LEU A 138 5.10 -7.06 -11.61
N VAL A 139 4.53 -7.80 -12.57
CA VAL A 139 4.23 -9.22 -12.48
C VAL A 139 4.97 -9.96 -13.59
N ASN A 140 5.55 -11.12 -13.25
CA ASN A 140 6.08 -12.04 -14.24
C ASN A 140 5.02 -13.12 -14.54
N PRO A 141 4.47 -13.20 -15.76
CA PRO A 141 3.37 -14.10 -16.06
C PRO A 141 3.70 -15.59 -15.84
N ASP A 142 4.98 -15.96 -15.95
CA ASP A 142 5.43 -17.35 -15.86
C ASP A 142 6.01 -17.71 -14.48
N LYS A 143 6.25 -16.72 -13.61
CA LYS A 143 6.90 -16.91 -12.30
C LYS A 143 6.10 -16.40 -11.12
N THR A 144 5.35 -15.32 -11.28
CA THR A 144 4.47 -14.83 -10.22
C THR A 144 3.33 -15.81 -10.05
N MET A 145 3.11 -16.27 -8.83
CA MET A 145 2.15 -17.33 -8.53
C MET A 145 0.84 -16.78 -7.99
N SER A 146 -0.27 -17.46 -8.26
CA SER A 146 -1.51 -17.32 -7.53
C SER A 146 -2.12 -18.71 -7.36
N LEU A 147 -2.48 -19.06 -6.12
CA LEU A 147 -2.98 -20.40 -5.77
C LEU A 147 -2.05 -21.53 -6.29
N GLY A 148 -0.73 -21.33 -6.16
CA GLY A 148 0.28 -22.31 -6.57
C GLY A 148 0.46 -22.48 -8.08
N LYS A 149 -0.07 -21.59 -8.92
CA LYS A 149 0.10 -21.62 -10.39
C LYS A 149 0.58 -20.28 -10.93
N PRO A 150 1.35 -20.24 -12.03
CA PRO A 150 1.69 -18.98 -12.68
C PRO A 150 0.43 -18.21 -13.08
N VAL A 151 0.44 -16.90 -12.86
CA VAL A 151 -0.71 -16.02 -13.14
C VAL A 151 -1.01 -15.87 -14.63
N GLY A 152 -0.03 -16.15 -15.49
CA GLY A 152 -0.14 -16.03 -16.93
C GLY A 152 -0.17 -14.57 -17.42
N LYS A 153 -0.07 -14.40 -18.74
CA LYS A 153 -0.08 -13.08 -19.39
C LYS A 153 -1.40 -12.35 -19.18
N ASN A 154 -1.33 -11.04 -18.98
CA ASN A 154 -2.48 -10.13 -18.86
C ASN A 154 -3.43 -10.55 -17.74
N SER A 155 -2.87 -11.01 -16.63
CA SER A 155 -3.62 -11.57 -15.49
C SER A 155 -4.63 -10.57 -14.90
N SER A 156 -4.31 -9.28 -14.93
CA SER A 156 -5.23 -8.20 -14.58
C SER A 156 -6.17 -7.88 -15.75
N LEU A 157 -5.64 -7.48 -16.92
CA LEU A 157 -6.44 -6.95 -18.04
C LEU A 157 -7.58 -7.87 -18.52
N LYS A 158 -7.42 -9.20 -18.42
CA LYS A 158 -8.48 -10.17 -18.79
C LYS A 158 -9.72 -10.10 -17.90
N THR A 159 -9.64 -9.41 -16.78
CA THR A 159 -10.69 -9.34 -15.76
C THR A 159 -11.32 -7.95 -15.66
N TRP A 160 -11.10 -7.10 -16.67
CA TRP A 160 -11.66 -5.76 -16.79
C TRP A 160 -12.38 -5.59 -18.13
N ASN A 161 -13.41 -4.74 -18.15
CA ASN A 161 -14.09 -4.38 -19.38
C ASN A 161 -13.38 -3.19 -20.04
N GLY A 162 -12.76 -3.43 -21.20
CA GLY A 162 -12.02 -2.41 -21.95
C GLY A 162 -10.97 -1.70 -21.08
N ASP A 163 -11.10 -0.37 -20.99
CA ASP A 163 -10.14 0.51 -20.31
C ASP A 163 -10.52 0.87 -18.87
N GLN A 164 -11.53 0.21 -18.27
CA GLN A 164 -12.00 0.54 -16.91
C GLN A 164 -10.92 0.42 -15.83
N TRP A 165 -9.92 -0.45 -16.02
CA TRP A 165 -8.76 -0.58 -15.13
C TRP A 165 -7.95 0.72 -14.96
N LYS A 166 -8.07 1.68 -15.89
CA LYS A 166 -7.41 3.00 -15.80
C LYS A 166 -7.98 3.86 -14.66
N LEU A 167 -9.18 3.54 -14.19
CA LEU A 167 -9.85 4.19 -13.06
C LEU A 167 -10.24 3.17 -11.96
N GLY A 168 -9.62 2.00 -11.96
CA GLY A 168 -10.16 0.81 -11.29
C GLY A 168 -9.86 0.68 -9.80
N GLY A 169 -9.35 1.70 -9.12
CA GLY A 169 -9.14 1.64 -7.66
C GLY A 169 -7.88 0.85 -7.26
N GLY A 170 -8.06 -0.10 -6.34
CA GLY A 170 -7.00 -0.95 -5.80
C GLY A 170 -6.06 -0.21 -4.86
N SER A 171 -6.60 0.67 -4.01
CA SER A 171 -5.84 1.50 -3.07
C SER A 171 -4.96 0.68 -2.12
N ILE A 172 -3.87 1.27 -1.60
CA ILE A 172 -2.87 0.58 -0.78
C ILE A 172 -2.61 1.41 0.48
N TRP A 173 -3.65 1.62 1.26
CA TRP A 173 -3.66 2.59 2.36
C TRP A 173 -3.56 1.98 3.76
N GLY A 174 -3.57 0.65 3.85
CA GLY A 174 -3.47 -0.07 5.12
C GLY A 174 -2.05 -0.20 5.64
N TYR A 175 -1.72 -1.40 6.13
CA TYR A 175 -0.45 -1.70 6.78
C TYR A 175 0.39 -2.66 5.95
N TYR A 176 1.70 -2.62 6.18
CA TYR A 176 2.68 -3.40 5.44
C TYR A 176 3.49 -4.26 6.41
N SER A 177 3.95 -5.43 5.98
CA SER A 177 4.90 -6.25 6.72
C SER A 177 6.05 -6.70 5.83
N TYR A 178 7.16 -7.11 6.43
CA TYR A 178 8.37 -7.48 5.69
C TYR A 178 9.02 -8.71 6.34
N ASP A 179 9.32 -9.72 5.53
CA ASP A 179 10.15 -10.86 5.92
C ASP A 179 11.55 -10.69 5.31
N PRO A 180 12.59 -10.36 6.10
CA PRO A 180 13.95 -10.22 5.59
C PRO A 180 14.59 -11.54 5.15
N GLY A 181 14.15 -12.68 5.68
CA GLY A 181 14.64 -14.00 5.27
C GLY A 181 14.13 -14.43 3.89
N LEU A 182 12.94 -13.96 3.50
CA LEU A 182 12.39 -14.16 2.16
C LEU A 182 12.64 -12.98 1.22
N ASN A 183 13.06 -11.83 1.76
CA ASN A 183 13.13 -10.56 1.08
C ASN A 183 11.81 -10.21 0.36
N LEU A 184 10.70 -10.30 1.11
CA LEU A 184 9.35 -10.03 0.63
C LEU A 184 8.62 -9.03 1.53
N VAL A 185 8.08 -7.98 0.92
CA VAL A 185 7.10 -7.07 1.52
C VAL A 185 5.69 -7.56 1.21
N TYR A 186 4.82 -7.51 2.20
CA TYR A 186 3.42 -7.94 2.12
C TYR A 186 2.47 -6.78 2.38
N TYR A 187 1.43 -6.68 1.58
CA TYR A 187 0.36 -5.70 1.73
C TYR A 187 -0.92 -6.16 1.04
N GLY A 188 -1.99 -5.42 1.30
CA GLY A 188 -3.29 -5.63 0.68
C GLY A 188 -3.70 -4.51 -0.28
N THR A 189 -4.45 -4.83 -1.33
CA THR A 189 -5.07 -3.84 -2.22
C THR A 189 -6.56 -3.68 -1.95
N GLY A 190 -7.06 -2.46 -2.05
CA GLY A 190 -8.44 -2.09 -1.80
C GLY A 190 -9.40 -2.37 -2.96
N ASN A 191 -10.56 -1.72 -2.84
CA ASN A 191 -11.74 -1.86 -3.70
C ASN A 191 -11.54 -1.50 -5.18
N PRO A 192 -12.36 -2.09 -6.08
CA PRO A 192 -12.26 -1.89 -7.52
C PRO A 192 -12.95 -0.59 -8.01
N SER A 193 -12.71 0.54 -7.32
CA SER A 193 -13.31 1.87 -7.58
C SER A 193 -14.82 1.95 -7.33
N THR A 194 -15.63 2.18 -8.38
CA THR A 194 -17.07 2.37 -8.27
C THR A 194 -17.73 1.24 -7.49
N TRP A 195 -18.54 1.61 -6.51
CA TRP A 195 -19.29 0.69 -5.66
C TRP A 195 -20.48 0.05 -6.37
N ASN A 196 -20.79 0.48 -7.60
CA ASN A 196 -21.80 -0.17 -8.43
C ASN A 196 -21.18 -1.32 -9.24
N PRO A 197 -21.33 -2.59 -8.80
CA PRO A 197 -20.73 -3.74 -9.50
C PRO A 197 -21.19 -3.88 -10.95
N ALA A 198 -22.44 -3.52 -11.25
CA ALA A 198 -23.00 -3.67 -12.59
C ALA A 198 -22.30 -2.80 -13.65
N GLN A 199 -21.73 -1.66 -13.26
CA GLN A 199 -20.97 -0.79 -14.18
C GLN A 199 -19.64 -1.40 -14.62
N ARG A 200 -19.08 -2.29 -13.82
CA ARG A 200 -17.79 -2.94 -14.01
C ARG A 200 -17.90 -4.43 -14.36
N ALA A 201 -19.12 -4.89 -14.61
CA ALA A 201 -19.39 -6.23 -15.14
C ALA A 201 -18.86 -6.39 -16.57
N GLY A 202 -18.75 -7.64 -17.01
CA GLY A 202 -18.37 -7.97 -18.37
C GLY A 202 -19.37 -7.43 -19.40
N PRO A 203 -19.00 -7.37 -20.69
CA PRO A 203 -19.93 -6.93 -21.75
C PRO A 203 -21.23 -7.73 -21.83
N ASP A 204 -21.25 -8.96 -21.32
CA ASP A 204 -22.44 -9.83 -21.21
C ASP A 204 -23.21 -9.66 -19.90
N GLY A 205 -22.84 -8.67 -19.08
CA GLY A 205 -23.45 -8.37 -17.78
C GLY A 205 -23.01 -9.31 -16.64
N LYS A 206 -22.10 -10.26 -16.89
CA LYS A 206 -21.64 -11.20 -15.87
C LYS A 206 -20.50 -10.65 -15.03
N GLN A 207 -20.32 -11.24 -13.85
CA GLN A 207 -19.18 -10.97 -12.98
C GLN A 207 -17.86 -11.31 -13.69
N ILE A 208 -16.87 -10.44 -13.54
CA ILE A 208 -15.47 -10.61 -13.96
C ILE A 208 -14.61 -10.11 -12.81
N ASP A 209 -13.42 -10.64 -12.57
CA ASP A 209 -12.79 -10.53 -11.23
C ASP A 209 -12.23 -9.14 -10.81
N GLN A 210 -11.99 -8.19 -11.72
CA GLN A 210 -11.28 -6.91 -11.48
C GLN A 210 -9.91 -7.06 -10.80
N LYS A 211 -9.11 -8.02 -11.24
CA LYS A 211 -7.78 -8.24 -10.69
C LYS A 211 -6.84 -7.06 -10.95
N TRP A 212 -5.97 -6.69 -10.02
CA TRP A 212 -5.76 -7.30 -8.70
C TRP A 212 -6.23 -6.36 -7.58
N SER A 213 -7.51 -5.95 -7.62
CA SER A 213 -8.18 -5.39 -6.43
C SER A 213 -8.36 -6.48 -5.36
N MET A 214 -8.64 -6.09 -4.11
CA MET A 214 -8.96 -7.01 -3.01
C MET A 214 -7.99 -8.19 -2.85
N SER A 215 -6.69 -7.92 -2.96
CA SER A 215 -5.67 -8.94 -3.11
C SER A 215 -4.57 -8.78 -2.08
N ILE A 216 -4.12 -9.90 -1.51
CA ILE A 216 -2.85 -10.01 -0.80
C ILE A 216 -1.73 -10.03 -1.83
N MET A 217 -0.71 -9.20 -1.60
CA MET A 217 0.43 -9.01 -2.47
C MET A 217 1.71 -9.37 -1.72
N ALA A 218 2.61 -10.15 -2.32
CA ALA A 218 3.96 -10.37 -1.83
C ALA A 218 4.99 -9.94 -2.89
N ARG A 219 5.82 -8.94 -2.59
CA ARG A 219 6.73 -8.32 -3.56
C ARG A 219 8.16 -8.24 -3.07
N ASN A 220 9.11 -8.32 -3.97
CA ASN A 220 10.49 -8.00 -3.66
C ASN A 220 10.65 -6.46 -3.47
N PRO A 221 11.25 -5.97 -2.38
CA PRO A 221 11.29 -4.55 -2.06
C PRO A 221 12.24 -3.75 -2.97
N GLU A 222 13.29 -4.34 -3.56
CA GLU A 222 14.22 -3.63 -4.44
C GLU A 222 13.69 -3.45 -5.87
N THR A 223 12.89 -4.39 -6.35
CA THR A 223 12.44 -4.43 -7.75
C THR A 223 10.95 -4.18 -7.92
N GLY A 224 10.15 -4.35 -6.85
CA GLY A 224 8.69 -4.31 -6.91
C GLY A 224 8.04 -5.53 -7.57
N MET A 225 8.83 -6.51 -8.04
CA MET A 225 8.32 -7.70 -8.71
C MET A 225 7.54 -8.58 -7.73
N ALA A 226 6.33 -9.00 -8.11
CA ALA A 226 5.51 -9.89 -7.31
C ALA A 226 6.04 -11.33 -7.33
N SER A 227 6.18 -11.92 -6.14
CA SER A 227 6.44 -13.35 -5.96
C SER A 227 5.15 -14.15 -6.08
N TRP A 228 4.14 -13.76 -5.30
CA TRP A 228 2.81 -14.36 -5.37
C TRP A 228 1.72 -13.32 -5.04
N LEU A 229 0.50 -13.61 -5.51
CA LEU A 229 -0.69 -12.79 -5.39
C LEU A 229 -1.90 -13.67 -5.03
N TYR A 230 -2.80 -13.19 -4.19
CA TYR A 230 -4.04 -13.91 -3.87
C TYR A 230 -5.21 -12.94 -3.74
N GLN A 231 -6.20 -13.03 -4.63
CA GLN A 231 -7.41 -12.21 -4.55
C GLN A 231 -8.42 -12.84 -3.59
N MET A 232 -8.79 -12.10 -2.56
CA MET A 232 -9.69 -12.52 -1.48
C MET A 232 -11.15 -12.33 -1.87
N THR A 233 -11.48 -11.19 -2.47
CA THR A 233 -12.85 -10.82 -2.85
C THR A 233 -12.92 -10.50 -4.36
N PRO A 234 -13.01 -11.51 -5.24
CA PRO A 234 -13.26 -11.29 -6.67
C PRO A 234 -14.61 -10.59 -6.88
N PHE A 235 -14.67 -9.63 -7.79
CA PHE A 235 -15.89 -8.87 -8.11
C PHE A 235 -16.55 -8.10 -6.94
N ASP A 236 -15.79 -7.65 -5.94
CA ASP A 236 -16.29 -6.99 -4.72
C ASP A 236 -17.51 -6.06 -4.87
N GLU A 237 -18.64 -6.42 -4.27
CA GLU A 237 -19.90 -5.66 -4.36
C GLU A 237 -20.18 -4.77 -3.13
N TRP A 238 -19.23 -4.67 -2.18
CA TRP A 238 -19.51 -4.17 -0.83
C TRP A 238 -18.45 -3.24 -0.25
N ASP A 239 -17.44 -2.83 -1.03
CA ASP A 239 -16.35 -1.99 -0.54
C ASP A 239 -15.51 -2.69 0.56
N TYR A 240 -15.29 -3.99 0.40
CA TYR A 240 -14.50 -4.78 1.34
C TYR A 240 -13.00 -4.64 1.09
N ASP A 241 -12.48 -3.42 1.24
CA ASP A 241 -11.07 -3.08 1.09
C ASP A 241 -10.14 -4.11 1.72
N GLY A 242 -9.40 -4.81 0.85
CA GLY A 242 -8.47 -5.89 1.20
C GLY A 242 -7.18 -5.44 1.88
N ILE A 243 -7.17 -4.31 2.57
CA ILE A 243 -5.98 -3.53 2.97
C ILE A 243 -5.47 -3.82 4.39
N ASN A 244 -6.20 -4.59 5.17
CA ASN A 244 -5.84 -4.86 6.56
C ASN A 244 -4.46 -5.53 6.66
N GLU A 245 -3.87 -5.52 7.86
CA GLU A 245 -2.50 -5.94 8.10
C GLU A 245 -2.21 -7.40 7.72
N MET A 246 -0.94 -7.66 7.44
CA MET A 246 -0.41 -8.96 7.05
C MET A 246 0.53 -9.47 8.15
N ILE A 247 -0.02 -10.20 9.14
CA ILE A 247 0.71 -10.62 10.34
C ILE A 247 1.57 -11.84 10.02
N LEU A 248 2.89 -11.70 10.13
CA LEU A 248 3.83 -12.80 9.83
C LEU A 248 4.06 -13.62 11.10
N VAL A 249 3.76 -14.92 11.04
CA VAL A 249 3.91 -15.84 12.17
C VAL A 249 4.79 -17.02 11.78
N ASP A 250 5.83 -17.25 12.57
CA ASP A 250 6.72 -18.39 12.43
C ASP A 250 6.20 -19.62 13.17
N ASN A 251 6.57 -20.79 12.68
CA ASN A 251 6.26 -22.08 13.31
C ASN A 251 4.78 -22.26 13.64
N PHE A 252 3.89 -21.72 12.80
CA PHE A 252 2.46 -21.91 12.96
C PHE A 252 2.10 -23.36 12.65
N ASP A 253 1.29 -24.00 13.50
CA ASP A 253 0.92 -25.39 13.32
C ASP A 253 -0.20 -25.52 12.28
N VAL A 254 0.12 -26.09 11.13
CA VAL A 254 -0.85 -26.43 10.08
C VAL A 254 -0.86 -27.94 9.92
N LYS A 255 -1.88 -28.59 10.49
CA LYS A 255 -2.08 -30.05 10.43
C LYS A 255 -0.85 -30.84 10.92
N GLY A 256 -0.22 -30.40 12.01
CA GLY A 256 0.96 -31.04 12.60
C GLY A 256 2.30 -30.63 11.97
N SER A 257 2.29 -29.74 10.96
CA SER A 257 3.49 -29.22 10.32
C SER A 257 3.72 -27.76 10.68
N LYS A 258 4.93 -27.41 11.12
CA LYS A 258 5.33 -26.02 11.41
C LYS A 258 5.57 -25.26 10.11
N GLN A 259 4.78 -24.22 9.88
CA GLN A 259 4.80 -23.45 8.64
C GLN A 259 5.06 -21.97 8.90
N PRO A 260 5.80 -21.28 8.01
CA PRO A 260 5.87 -19.83 7.99
C PRO A 260 4.59 -19.28 7.35
N VAL A 261 3.73 -18.63 8.14
CA VAL A 261 2.43 -18.15 7.65
C VAL A 261 2.33 -16.63 7.70
N LEU A 262 1.41 -16.13 6.89
CA LEU A 262 0.83 -14.80 6.97
C LEU A 262 -0.63 -14.99 7.40
N VAL A 263 -1.05 -14.27 8.44
CA VAL A 263 -2.41 -14.20 8.94
C VAL A 263 -2.99 -12.82 8.62
N HIS A 264 -4.17 -12.79 8.05
CA HIS A 264 -4.86 -11.57 7.62
C HIS A 264 -6.34 -11.65 7.97
N PHE A 265 -6.86 -10.61 8.63
CA PHE A 265 -8.28 -10.50 8.96
C PHE A 265 -8.92 -9.48 8.02
N ASP A 266 -9.64 -9.96 7.02
CA ASP A 266 -10.14 -9.09 5.96
C ASP A 266 -11.47 -8.41 6.34
N ARG A 267 -11.79 -7.31 5.65
CA ARG A 267 -13.09 -6.62 5.81
C ARG A 267 -14.27 -7.48 5.42
N ASN A 268 -14.10 -8.44 4.51
CA ASN A 268 -15.16 -9.35 4.10
C ASN A 268 -15.60 -10.34 5.20
N GLY A 269 -14.99 -10.30 6.39
CA GLY A 269 -15.34 -11.12 7.55
C GLY A 269 -14.59 -12.45 7.65
N PHE A 270 -13.68 -12.76 6.72
CA PHE A 270 -12.85 -13.96 6.77
C PHE A 270 -11.47 -13.69 7.38
N GLY A 271 -11.00 -14.64 8.19
CA GLY A 271 -9.60 -14.75 8.60
C GLY A 271 -8.84 -15.69 7.66
N TYR A 272 -7.84 -15.17 6.96
CA TYR A 272 -6.99 -15.90 6.04
C TYR A 272 -5.67 -16.27 6.70
N THR A 273 -5.28 -17.54 6.60
CA THR A 273 -3.94 -18.02 6.94
C THR A 273 -3.33 -18.64 5.70
N VAL A 274 -2.27 -18.04 5.18
CA VAL A 274 -1.58 -18.47 3.95
C VAL A 274 -0.10 -18.75 4.23
N ASN A 275 0.51 -19.67 3.50
CA ASN A 275 1.97 -19.82 3.56
C ASN A 275 2.60 -18.56 2.95
N ARG A 276 3.37 -17.80 3.71
CA ARG A 276 3.86 -16.50 3.23
C ARG A 276 4.93 -16.59 2.14
N LYS A 277 5.45 -17.78 1.87
CA LYS A 277 6.42 -18.04 0.80
C LYS A 277 5.76 -18.37 -0.54
N THR A 278 4.58 -18.98 -0.56
CA THR A 278 4.00 -19.66 -1.74
C THR A 278 2.52 -19.44 -1.93
#